data_AF-A0A3C1KPC4-F1
#
_entry.id   AF-A0A3C1KPC4-F1
#
_cell.length_a   1.000
_cell.length_b   1.000
_cell.length_c   1.000
_cell.angle_alpha   90.00
_cell.angle_beta   90.00
_cell.angle_gamma   90.00
#
_symmetry.space_group_name_H-M   'P 1'
#
loop_
_entity.id
_entity.type
_entity.pdbx_description
1 polymer ?
#
loop_
_entity_poly.entity_id
_entity_poly.type
_entity_poly.pdbx_seq_one_letter_code
_entity_poly.pdbx_strand_id
1 'polypeptide(L)'
;LEKLGLLSGGALRRDGNALLEILAAQRDLPEDQLPERLPQPLDPAGRKLLQALKHRAREIAGELNTAPEALLAARDYELLLRQQRGEVQESPVNWSGWRAERVIAPLRRLLEEKGL
;
A
#
# COMPACT_ATOMS: atom_id res chain seq x y z
N LEU A 1 -0.36 -31.56 5.50
CA LEU A 1 -1.40 -30.56 5.82
C LEU A 1 -1.89 -30.67 7.27
N GLU A 2 -2.28 -31.85 7.76
CA GLU A 2 -2.75 -32.04 9.15
C GLU A 2 -1.73 -31.62 10.23
N LYS A 3 -0.46 -32.01 10.07
CA LYS A 3 0.64 -31.61 10.98
C LYS A 3 0.91 -30.10 11.02
N LEU A 4 0.45 -29.34 10.02
CA LEU A 4 0.60 -27.88 10.00
C LEU A 4 -0.44 -27.19 10.90
N GLY A 5 -1.52 -27.88 11.29
CA GLY A 5 -2.57 -27.32 12.16
C GLY A 5 -3.35 -26.15 11.56
N LEU A 6 -3.16 -25.84 10.28
CA LEU A 6 -3.74 -24.66 9.61
C LEU A 6 -5.18 -24.90 9.11
N LEU A 7 -5.62 -26.15 9.04
CA LEU A 7 -6.92 -26.54 8.51
C LEU A 7 -7.69 -27.38 9.53
N SER A 8 -9.00 -27.16 9.62
CA SER A 8 -9.87 -28.05 10.38
C SER A 8 -9.95 -29.43 9.74
N GLY A 9 -10.26 -30.47 10.50
CA GLY A 9 -10.38 -31.84 9.97
C GLY A 9 -11.44 -31.98 8.87
N GLY A 10 -12.49 -31.15 8.90
CA GLY A 10 -13.50 -31.10 7.84
C GLY A 10 -12.97 -30.50 6.53
N ALA A 11 -12.23 -29.39 6.62
CA ALA A 11 -11.58 -28.76 5.47
C ALA A 11 -10.49 -29.67 4.87
N LEU A 12 -9.71 -30.35 5.72
CA LEU A 12 -8.68 -31.27 5.27
C LEU A 12 -9.26 -32.43 4.45
N ARG A 13 -10.38 -33.03 4.88
CA ARG A 13 -11.01 -34.12 4.14
C ARG A 13 -11.59 -33.67 2.80
N ARG A 14 -12.15 -32.47 2.73
CA ARG A 14 -12.79 -31.95 1.52
C ARG A 14 -11.78 -31.44 0.50
N ASP A 15 -10.81 -30.66 0.96
CA ASP A 15 -9.99 -29.81 0.11
C ASP A 15 -8.51 -30.24 0.11
N GLY A 16 -8.12 -31.19 0.96
CA GLY A 16 -6.73 -31.58 1.18
C GLY A 16 -6.02 -32.08 -0.09
N ASN A 17 -6.67 -32.94 -0.88
CA ASN A 17 -6.08 -33.43 -2.12
C ASN A 17 -5.93 -32.30 -3.16
N ALA A 18 -6.96 -31.48 -3.35
CA ALA A 18 -6.91 -30.36 -4.28
C ALA A 18 -5.80 -29.35 -3.92
N LEU A 19 -5.63 -29.05 -2.63
CA LEU A 19 -4.54 -28.18 -2.17
C LEU A 19 -3.16 -28.78 -2.46
N LEU A 20 -2.97 -30.09 -2.29
CA LEU A 20 -1.72 -30.76 -2.60
C LEU A 20 -1.43 -30.78 -4.11
N GLU A 21 -2.45 -30.98 -4.94
CA GLU A 21 -2.33 -30.91 -6.41
C GLU A 21 -1.90 -29.52 -6.86
N ILE A 22 -2.52 -28.46 -6.32
CA ILE A 22 -2.10 -27.07 -6.60
C ILE A 22 -0.65 -26.86 -6.18
N LEU A 23 -0.26 -27.28 -4.97
CA LEU A 23 1.13 -27.12 -4.50
C LEU A 23 2.12 -27.87 -5.41
N ALA A 24 1.79 -29.07 -5.86
CA ALA A 24 2.64 -29.84 -6.77
C ALA A 24 2.77 -29.13 -8.12
N ALA A 25 1.66 -28.66 -8.69
CA ALA A 25 1.65 -27.95 -9.97
C ALA A 25 2.44 -26.62 -9.93
N GLN A 26 2.43 -25.93 -8.78
CA GLN A 26 3.11 -24.64 -8.64
C GLN A 26 4.59 -24.78 -8.23
N ARG A 27 5.02 -25.93 -7.68
CA ARG A 27 6.40 -26.11 -7.20
C ARG A 27 7.44 -26.09 -8.31
N ASP A 28 7.05 -26.53 -9.50
CA ASP A 28 7.94 -26.64 -10.66
C ASP A 28 7.82 -25.42 -11.60
N LEU A 29 7.12 -24.35 -11.17
CA LEU A 29 7.06 -23.10 -11.92
C LEU A 29 8.43 -22.43 -11.99
N PRO A 30 8.88 -22.05 -13.19
CA PRO A 30 10.05 -21.20 -13.37
C PRO A 30 9.93 -19.87 -12.60
N GLU A 31 11.06 -19.34 -12.12
CA GLU A 31 11.08 -18.09 -11.33
C GLU A 31 10.50 -16.89 -12.09
N ASP A 32 10.62 -16.86 -13.42
CA ASP A 32 10.09 -15.82 -14.30
C ASP A 32 8.58 -15.92 -14.52
N GLN A 33 7.95 -17.02 -14.10
CA GLN A 33 6.50 -17.20 -14.09
C GLN A 33 5.89 -16.97 -12.70
N LEU A 34 6.71 -16.70 -11.69
CA LEU A 34 6.20 -16.34 -10.36
C LEU A 34 5.55 -14.95 -10.41
N PRO A 35 4.48 -14.73 -9.62
CA PRO A 35 3.87 -13.42 -9.53
C PRO A 35 4.87 -12.41 -8.94
N GLU A 36 4.64 -11.14 -9.26
CA GLU A 36 5.40 -10.04 -8.68
C GLU A 36 5.36 -10.09 -7.15
N ARG A 37 6.50 -9.86 -6.51
CA ARG A 37 6.58 -9.83 -5.06
C ARG A 37 5.75 -8.70 -4.52
N LEU A 38 5.02 -8.98 -3.43
CA LEU A 38 4.31 -7.93 -2.73
C LEU A 38 5.28 -6.83 -2.25
N PRO A 39 4.85 -5.57 -2.29
CA PRO A 39 5.68 -4.47 -1.82
C PRO A 39 6.01 -4.65 -0.34
N GLN A 40 7.25 -4.34 0.03
CA GLN A 40 7.66 -4.43 1.42
C GLN A 40 6.91 -3.42 2.30
N PRO A 41 6.69 -3.73 3.59
CA PRO A 41 6.21 -2.75 4.56
C PRO A 41 7.13 -1.53 4.61
N LEU A 42 6.57 -0.37 4.96
CA LEU A 42 7.37 0.84 5.14
C LEU A 42 8.46 0.63 6.21
N ASP A 43 9.66 1.04 5.87
CA ASP A 43 10.82 1.08 6.77
C ASP A 43 10.67 2.25 7.78
N PRO A 44 11.56 2.35 8.80
CA PRO A 44 11.48 3.44 9.78
C PRO A 44 11.53 4.84 9.15
N ALA A 45 12.31 5.06 8.09
CA ALA A 45 12.36 6.36 7.41
C ALA A 45 11.03 6.65 6.69
N GLY A 46 10.47 5.67 5.97
CA GLY A 46 9.15 5.77 5.35
C GLY A 46 8.05 6.08 6.37
N ARG A 47 8.08 5.44 7.55
CA ARG A 47 7.11 5.74 8.63
C ARG A 47 7.23 7.18 9.16
N LYS A 48 8.45 7.73 9.26
CA LYS A 48 8.65 9.14 9.65
C LYS A 48 8.08 10.10 8.60
N LEU A 49 8.34 9.85 7.31
CA LEU A 49 7.78 10.65 6.22
C LEU A 49 6.25 10.57 6.18
N LEU A 50 5.68 9.39 6.44
CA LEU A 50 4.22 9.20 6.54
C LEU A 50 3.60 10.09 7.63
N GLN A 51 4.26 10.22 8.78
CA GLN A 51 3.78 11.11 9.84
C GLN A 51 3.90 12.59 9.45
N ALA A 52 4.98 12.97 8.75
CA ALA A 52 5.13 14.33 8.23
C ALA A 52 4.02 14.69 7.22
N LEU A 53 3.70 13.77 6.30
CA LEU A 53 2.57 13.92 5.37
C LEU A 53 1.25 14.13 6.12
N LYS A 54 0.94 13.27 7.10
CA LYS A 54 -0.27 13.39 7.91
C LYS A 54 -0.33 14.72 8.66
N HIS A 55 0.80 15.20 9.19
CA HIS A 55 0.87 16.50 9.84
C HIS A 55 0.54 17.63 8.86
N ARG A 56 1.19 17.67 7.69
CA ARG A 56 0.94 18.69 6.68
C ARG A 56 -0.49 18.65 6.15
N ALA A 57 -1.08 17.47 5.98
CA ALA A 57 -2.47 17.35 5.58
C ALA A 57 -3.45 17.89 6.63
N ARG A 58 -3.15 17.79 7.93
CA ARG A 58 -3.96 18.44 8.98
C ARG A 58 -3.91 19.95 8.89
N GLU A 59 -2.74 20.53 8.59
CA GLU A 59 -2.62 21.98 8.40
C GLU A 59 -3.46 22.45 7.21
N ILE A 60 -3.33 21.78 6.06
CA ILE A 60 -4.13 22.07 4.86
C ILE A 60 -5.63 21.92 5.14
N ALA A 61 -6.02 20.89 5.90
CA ALA A 61 -7.42 20.71 6.29
C ALA A 61 -7.93 21.86 7.15
N GLY A 62 -7.10 22.36 8.07
CA GLY A 62 -7.38 23.57 8.86
C GLY A 62 -7.54 24.82 8.00
N GLU A 63 -6.65 25.04 7.03
CA GLU A 63 -6.75 26.15 6.06
C GLU A 63 -8.05 26.10 5.25
N LEU A 64 -8.53 24.90 4.93
CA LEU A 64 -9.74 24.66 4.14
C LEU A 64 -11.01 24.47 5.00
N ASN A 65 -10.89 24.62 6.33
CA ASN A 65 -11.97 24.40 7.29
C ASN A 65 -12.70 23.06 7.10
N THR A 66 -11.93 21.98 6.94
CA THR A 66 -12.44 20.62 6.70
C THR A 66 -11.69 19.58 7.54
N ALA A 67 -12.14 18.33 7.51
CA ALA A 67 -11.47 17.22 8.16
C ALA A 67 -10.33 16.65 7.28
N PRO A 68 -9.19 16.23 7.83
CA PRO A 68 -8.10 15.61 7.08
C PRO A 68 -8.55 14.39 6.25
N GLU A 69 -9.48 13.59 6.78
CA GLU A 69 -10.04 12.41 6.12
C GLU A 69 -10.92 12.76 4.92
N ALA A 70 -11.45 13.99 4.84
CA ALA A 70 -12.16 14.49 3.66
C ALA A 70 -11.19 14.91 2.53
N LEU A 71 -9.93 15.17 2.88
CA LEU A 71 -8.86 15.42 1.91
C LEU A 71 -8.34 14.10 1.34
N LEU A 72 -7.92 13.17 2.21
CA LEU A 72 -7.22 11.94 1.84
C LEU A 72 -7.53 10.79 2.80
N ALA A 73 -7.63 9.57 2.27
CA ALA A 73 -7.70 8.35 3.05
C ALA A 73 -6.32 7.94 3.58
N ALA A 74 -6.29 7.06 4.59
CA ALA A 74 -5.02 6.58 5.17
C ALA A 74 -4.07 5.94 4.13
N ARG A 75 -4.63 5.22 3.15
CA ARG A 75 -3.89 4.59 2.05
C ARG A 75 -3.21 5.60 1.12
N ASP A 76 -3.80 6.79 0.95
CA ASP A 76 -3.32 7.77 -0.01
C ASP A 76 -1.95 8.34 0.39
N TYR A 77 -1.69 8.46 1.70
CA TYR A 77 -0.39 8.89 2.21
C TYR A 77 0.72 7.88 1.89
N GLU A 78 0.44 6.58 2.02
CA GLU A 78 1.40 5.55 1.64
C GLU A 78 1.59 5.53 0.13
N LEU A 79 0.51 5.71 -0.65
CA LEU A 79 0.61 5.80 -2.10
C LEU A 79 1.50 6.96 -2.55
N LEU A 80 1.38 8.15 -1.94
CA LEU A 80 2.28 9.29 -2.21
C LEU A 80 3.76 8.92 -1.97
N LEU A 81 4.07 8.22 -0.88
CA LEU A 81 5.43 7.78 -0.58
C LEU A 81 5.95 6.77 -1.60
N ARG A 82 5.11 5.80 -1.97
CA ARG A 82 5.47 4.78 -2.96
C ARG A 82 5.67 5.39 -4.34
N GLN A 83 4.87 6.39 -4.71
CA GLN A 83 5.09 7.16 -5.93
C GLN A 83 6.40 7.96 -5.91
N GLN A 84 6.75 8.59 -4.78
CA GLN A 84 8.04 9.29 -4.63
C GLN A 84 9.24 8.35 -4.82
N ARG A 85 9.09 7.08 -4.43
CA ARG A 85 10.11 6.03 -4.60
C ARG A 85 10.09 5.37 -5.99
N GLY A 86 9.17 5.76 -6.86
CA GLY A 86 9.00 5.14 -8.18
C GLY A 86 8.36 3.75 -8.15
N GLU A 87 7.84 3.30 -7.01
CA GLU A 87 7.22 1.98 -6.86
C GLU A 87 5.81 1.92 -7.46
N VAL A 88 5.14 3.06 -7.58
CA VAL A 88 3.80 3.18 -8.18
C VAL A 88 3.77 4.42 -9.07
N GLN A 89 3.15 4.35 -10.24
CA GLN A 89 3.01 5.50 -11.14
C GLN A 89 1.61 6.09 -11.15
N GLU A 90 0.57 5.26 -11.00
CA GLU A 90 -0.81 5.70 -11.15
C GLU A 90 -1.30 6.49 -9.94
N SER A 91 -1.95 7.64 -10.21
CA SER A 91 -2.65 8.41 -9.19
C SER A 91 -4.16 8.12 -9.23
N PRO A 92 -4.80 7.95 -8.05
CA PRO A 92 -6.24 7.79 -7.98
C PRO A 92 -7.00 8.99 -8.56
N VAL A 93 -8.12 8.74 -9.22
CA VAL A 93 -8.94 9.80 -9.85
C VAL A 93 -9.38 10.87 -8.85
N ASN A 94 -9.64 10.50 -7.59
CA ASN A 94 -10.04 11.45 -6.55
C ASN A 94 -8.94 12.46 -6.15
N TRP A 95 -7.70 12.29 -6.61
CA TRP A 95 -6.61 13.26 -6.42
C TRP A 95 -6.65 14.41 -7.43
N SER A 96 -7.49 14.33 -8.46
CA SER A 96 -7.63 15.34 -9.51
C SER A 96 -8.39 16.59 -9.06
N GLY A 97 -8.46 17.59 -9.96
CA GLY A 97 -9.14 18.86 -9.72
C GLY A 97 -8.48 19.67 -8.61
N TRP A 98 -9.29 20.31 -7.76
CA TRP A 98 -8.77 21.20 -6.71
C TRP A 98 -7.83 20.49 -5.71
N ARG A 99 -8.03 19.18 -5.47
CA ARG A 99 -7.15 18.42 -4.57
C ARG A 99 -5.73 18.31 -5.14
N ALA A 100 -5.58 18.24 -6.46
CA ALA A 100 -4.26 18.14 -7.10
C ALA A 100 -3.37 19.33 -6.69
N GLU A 101 -3.92 20.54 -6.78
CA GLU A 101 -3.19 21.77 -6.53
C GLU A 101 -3.12 22.13 -5.04
N ARG A 102 -4.22 21.96 -4.31
CA ARG A 102 -4.33 22.41 -2.91
C ARG A 102 -3.85 21.40 -1.88
N VAL A 103 -3.86 20.12 -2.21
CA VAL A 103 -3.53 19.02 -1.27
C VAL A 103 -2.32 18.24 -1.78
N ILE A 104 -2.38 17.67 -2.97
CA ILE A 104 -1.36 16.75 -3.48
C ILE A 104 -0.04 17.46 -3.76
N ALA A 105 -0.05 18.59 -4.49
CA ALA A 105 1.18 19.30 -4.83
C ALA A 105 1.98 19.79 -3.60
N PRO A 106 1.36 20.37 -2.54
CA PRO A 106 2.06 20.67 -1.29
C PRO A 106 2.64 19.44 -0.58
N LEU A 107 1.93 18.31 -0.60
CA LEU A 107 2.42 17.08 0.03
C LEU A 107 3.59 16.47 -0.75
N ARG A 108 3.61 16.56 -2.09
CA ARG A 108 4.77 16.15 -2.89
C ARG A 108 5.98 17.02 -2.63
N ARG A 109 5.81 18.35 -2.57
CA ARG A 109 6.88 19.28 -2.18
C ARG A 109 7.48 18.95 -0.82
N LEU A 110 6.65 18.61 0.17
CA LEU A 110 7.14 18.16 1.47
C LEU A 110 8.02 16.90 1.37
N LEU A 111 7.68 15.96 0.49
CA LEU A 111 8.48 14.75 0.26
C LEU A 111 9.79 15.04 -0.46
N GLU A 112 9.79 15.98 -1.41
CA GLU A 112 11.00 16.44 -2.09
C GLU A 112 11.96 17.13 -1.10
N GLU A 113 11.43 17.95 -0.19
CA GLU A 113 12.21 18.66 0.84
C GLU A 113 12.78 17.72 1.93
N LYS A 114 12.05 16.65 2.28
CA LYS A 114 12.44 15.70 3.35
C LYS A 114 13.08 14.41 2.86
N GLY A 115 13.03 14.16 1.55
CA GLY A 115 13.51 12.96 0.89
C GLY A 115 14.92 13.08 0.30
N LEU A 116 15.59 14.21 0.54
CA LEU A 116 17.03 14.41 0.38
C LEU A 116 17.77 14.04 1.67
#